data_AF-A0A949PG46-F1
#
_entry.id   AF-A0A949PG46-F1
#
_cell.length_a   1.000
_cell.length_b   1.000
_cell.length_c   1.000
_cell.angle_alpha   90.00
_cell.angle_beta   90.00
_cell.angle_gamma   90.00
#
_symmetry.space_group_name_H-M   'P 1'
#
loop_
_entity.id
_entity.type
_entity.pdbx_description
1 polymer ?
#
loop_
_entity_poly.entity_id
_entity_poly.type
_entity_poly.pdbx_seq_one_letter_code
_entity_poly.pdbx_strand_id
1 'polypeptide(L)'
;QGLMRIERQLAKSGPFILGEFSQIDVMMMAHFHRMEDVALGDIFTSKHLPNLNAYWARLKQRPSYKAAVLDWHEDNWRAAVAQIWDGRPSTELPALEKALAQEVSVRL
;
A
#
# COMPACT_ATOMS: atom_id res chain seq x y z
N GLN A 1 0.39 -2.88 13.30
CA GLN A 1 0.34 -1.55 13.95
C GLN A 1 0.38 -0.38 12.97
N GLY A 2 1.32 -0.32 12.01
CA GLY A 2 1.43 0.81 11.07
C GLY A 2 0.19 1.01 10.17
N LEU A 3 -0.23 -0.05 9.46
CA LEU A 3 -1.38 0.00 8.54
C LEU A 3 -2.67 0.46 9.23
N MET A 4 -3.00 -0.08 10.41
CA MET A 4 -4.18 0.32 11.18
C MET A 4 -4.11 1.75 11.74
N ARG A 5 -2.92 2.30 11.95
CA ARG A 5 -2.78 3.73 12.31
C ARG A 5 -3.11 4.61 11.10
N ILE A 6 -2.62 4.24 9.92
CA ILE A 6 -2.90 4.98 8.68
C ILE A 6 -4.39 4.88 8.33
N GLU A 7 -4.98 3.69 8.43
CA GLU A 7 -6.42 3.47 8.23
C GLU A 7 -7.27 4.41 9.09
N ARG A 8 -6.98 4.48 10.39
CA ARG A 8 -7.70 5.36 11.33
C ARG A 8 -7.44 6.84 11.08
N GLN A 9 -6.21 7.19 10.72
CA GLN A 9 -5.88 8.56 10.36
C GLN A 9 -6.70 8.98 9.14
N LEU A 10 -6.73 8.18 8.07
CA LEU A 10 -7.48 8.45 6.85
C LEU A 10 -9.00 8.51 7.10
N ALA A 11 -9.53 7.67 8.00
CA ALA A 11 -10.93 7.75 8.41
C ALA A 11 -11.28 9.09 9.07
N LYS A 12 -10.33 9.72 9.77
CA LYS A 12 -10.51 11.03 10.40
C LYS A 12 -10.22 12.19 9.44
N SER A 13 -9.14 12.09 8.67
CA SER A 13 -8.58 13.21 7.93
C SER A 13 -9.04 13.30 6.49
N GLY A 14 -9.49 12.20 5.87
CA GLY A 14 -9.50 11.98 4.42
C GLY A 14 -9.92 13.17 3.53
N PRO A 15 -9.47 13.20 2.26
CA PRO A 15 -9.04 12.05 1.44
C PRO A 15 -7.53 11.72 1.45
N PHE A 16 -6.69 12.54 2.06
CA PHE A 16 -5.24 12.32 2.23
C PHE A 16 -4.85 12.26 3.71
N ILE A 17 -3.59 11.94 4.01
CA ILE A 17 -3.15 11.69 5.41
C ILE A 17 -3.37 12.91 6.33
N LEU A 18 -3.25 14.12 5.79
CA LEU A 18 -3.53 15.38 6.50
C LEU A 18 -4.77 16.11 5.93
N GLY A 19 -5.62 15.38 5.21
CA GLY A 19 -6.81 15.89 4.52
C GLY A 19 -6.52 16.39 3.12
N GLU A 20 -5.53 17.26 2.97
CA GLU A 20 -5.06 17.71 1.66
C GLU A 20 -3.80 16.97 1.21
N PHE A 21 -3.61 16.91 -0.10
CA PHE A 21 -2.42 16.29 -0.68
C PHE A 21 -1.18 17.07 -0.30
N SER A 22 -0.19 16.39 0.28
CA SER A 22 1.04 17.00 0.74
C SER A 22 2.25 16.08 0.60
N GLN A 23 3.41 16.56 1.03
CA GLN A 23 4.68 15.82 0.93
C GLN A 23 4.63 14.46 1.63
N ILE A 24 3.82 14.31 2.69
CA ILE A 24 3.65 13.00 3.34
C ILE A 24 3.08 11.96 2.37
N ASP A 25 2.15 12.35 1.51
CA ASP A 25 1.52 11.44 0.55
C ASP A 25 2.50 11.04 -0.56
N VAL A 26 3.36 11.97 -0.98
CA VAL A 26 4.48 11.68 -1.91
C VAL A 26 5.42 10.64 -1.31
N MET A 27 5.79 10.80 -0.03
CA MET A 27 6.63 9.84 0.67
C MET A 27 5.92 8.48 0.79
N MET A 28 4.64 8.46 1.16
CA MET A 28 3.87 7.23 1.29
C MET A 28 3.74 6.46 -0.03
N MET A 29 3.59 7.15 -1.17
CA MET A 29 3.62 6.50 -2.50
C MET A 29 4.86 5.64 -2.69
N ALA A 30 6.04 6.20 -2.40
CA ALA A 30 7.29 5.47 -2.57
C ALA A 30 7.33 4.22 -1.68
N HIS A 31 6.94 4.34 -0.40
CA HIS A 31 6.95 3.21 0.53
C HIS A 31 5.92 2.13 0.14
N PHE A 32 4.72 2.53 -0.28
CA PHE A 32 3.70 1.58 -0.72
C PHE A 32 4.05 0.91 -2.03
N HIS A 33 4.72 1.62 -2.94
CA HIS A 33 5.23 1.00 -4.16
C HIS A 33 6.18 -0.16 -3.85
N ARG A 34 7.05 -0.01 -2.84
CA ARG A 34 7.99 -1.08 -2.44
C ARG A 34 7.31 -2.34 -1.90
N MET A 35 6.04 -2.28 -1.56
CA MET A 35 5.28 -3.47 -1.20
C MET A 35 5.05 -4.39 -2.41
N GLU A 36 5.07 -3.83 -3.63
CA GLU A 36 5.00 -4.60 -4.88
C GLU A 36 6.30 -5.39 -5.11
N ASP A 37 7.46 -4.77 -4.86
CA ASP A 37 8.79 -5.40 -4.98
C ASP A 37 8.91 -6.69 -4.16
N VAL A 38 8.16 -6.76 -3.05
CA VAL A 38 8.15 -7.89 -2.11
C VAL A 38 6.84 -8.67 -2.10
N ALA A 39 6.00 -8.54 -3.13
CA ALA A 39 4.73 -9.25 -3.28
C ALA A 39 3.81 -9.22 -2.03
N LEU A 40 3.81 -8.09 -1.31
CA LEU A 40 2.93 -7.81 -0.18
C LEU A 40 1.81 -6.82 -0.51
N GLY A 41 1.74 -6.33 -1.75
CA GLY A 41 0.77 -5.30 -2.18
C GLY A 41 -0.70 -5.68 -1.94
N ASP A 42 -1.03 -6.97 -1.97
CA ASP A 42 -2.39 -7.47 -1.74
C ASP A 42 -2.93 -7.16 -0.34
N ILE A 43 -2.07 -6.83 0.64
CA ILE A 43 -2.54 -6.39 1.96
C ILE A 43 -3.45 -5.16 1.86
N PHE A 44 -3.25 -4.30 0.87
CA PHE A 44 -4.07 -3.11 0.65
C PHE A 44 -5.50 -3.44 0.20
N THR A 45 -5.77 -4.67 -0.25
CA THR A 45 -7.14 -5.12 -0.57
C THR A 45 -7.88 -5.71 0.63
N SER A 46 -7.26 -5.73 1.81
CA SER A 46 -7.91 -6.23 3.03
C SER A 46 -9.20 -5.47 3.36
N LYS A 47 -10.25 -6.23 3.72
CA LYS A 47 -11.52 -5.68 4.21
C LYS A 47 -11.38 -4.82 5.48
N HIS A 48 -10.26 -4.94 6.19
CA HIS A 48 -9.98 -4.18 7.41
C HIS A 48 -9.30 -2.83 7.13
N LEU A 49 -8.94 -2.56 5.87
CA LEU A 49 -8.22 -1.36 5.44
C LEU A 49 -8.97 -0.58 4.34
N PRO A 50 -10.30 -0.35 4.44
CA PRO A 50 -11.07 0.27 3.36
C PRO A 50 -10.63 1.71 3.04
N ASN A 51 -10.27 2.53 4.04
CA ASN A 51 -9.83 3.91 3.80
C ASN A 51 -8.44 3.94 3.17
N LEU A 52 -7.54 3.07 3.63
CA LEU A 52 -6.22 2.91 3.06
C LEU A 52 -6.27 2.39 1.62
N ASN A 53 -7.16 1.44 1.31
CA ASN A 53 -7.40 0.96 -0.05
C ASN A 53 -7.80 2.12 -0.96
N ALA A 54 -8.83 2.88 -0.56
CA ALA A 54 -9.30 4.04 -1.32
C ALA A 54 -8.22 5.12 -1.49
N TYR A 55 -7.43 5.35 -0.44
CA TYR A 55 -6.27 6.23 -0.49
C TYR A 55 -5.22 5.74 -1.49
N TRP A 56 -4.84 4.47 -1.45
CA TRP A 56 -3.85 3.91 -2.35
C TRP A 56 -4.30 3.98 -3.81
N ALA A 57 -5.57 3.64 -4.08
CA ALA A 57 -6.17 3.80 -5.40
C ALA A 57 -6.09 5.25 -5.90
N ARG A 58 -6.36 6.23 -5.03
CA ARG A 58 -6.24 7.66 -5.35
C ARG A 58 -4.80 8.07 -5.65
N LEU A 59 -3.82 7.59 -4.88
CA LEU A 59 -2.41 7.88 -5.13
C LEU A 59 -1.96 7.38 -6.51
N LYS A 60 -2.30 6.12 -6.86
CA LYS A 60 -2.01 5.51 -8.18
C LYS A 60 -2.61 6.28 -9.35
N GLN A 61 -3.66 7.08 -9.11
CA GLN A 61 -4.27 7.89 -10.17
C GLN A 61 -3.51 9.17 -10.49
N ARG A 62 -2.61 9.63 -9.61
CA ARG A 62 -1.95 10.93 -9.77
C ARG A 62 -1.00 10.95 -10.98
N PRO A 63 -1.09 11.98 -11.86
CA PRO A 63 -0.22 12.10 -13.03
C PRO A 63 1.27 12.07 -12.68
N SER A 64 1.66 12.75 -11.59
CA SER A 64 3.06 12.77 -11.13
C SER A 64 3.58 11.39 -10.76
N TYR A 65 2.74 10.55 -10.14
CA TYR A 65 3.15 9.22 -9.71
C TYR A 65 3.17 8.23 -10.88
N LYS A 66 2.21 8.36 -11.80
CA LYS A 66 2.24 7.61 -13.06
C LYS A 66 3.52 7.87 -13.84
N ALA A 67 3.76 9.13 -14.18
CA ALA A 67 4.89 9.50 -15.03
C ALA A 67 6.26 9.19 -14.41
N ALA A 68 6.41 9.36 -13.09
CA ALA A 68 7.71 9.21 -12.43
C ALA A 68 8.00 7.79 -11.92
N VAL A 69 6.97 6.96 -11.72
CA VAL A 69 7.14 5.65 -11.09
C VAL A 69 6.35 4.56 -11.80
N LEU A 70 5.03 4.66 -11.98
CA LEU A 70 4.26 3.51 -12.50
C LEU A 70 4.59 3.20 -13.97
N ASP A 71 4.79 4.24 -14.78
CA ASP A 71 5.16 4.14 -16.19
C ASP A 71 6.69 4.13 -16.38
N TRP A 72 7.45 4.31 -15.30
CA TRP A 72 8.91 4.32 -15.33
C TRP A 72 9.48 3.17 -14.52
N HIS A 73 9.81 2.09 -15.21
CA HIS A 73 10.62 1.01 -14.66
C HIS A 73 11.64 0.57 -15.70
N GLU A 74 12.86 0.27 -15.25
CA GLU A 74 13.79 -0.46 -16.08
C GLU A 74 13.25 -1.88 -16.33
N ASP A 75 13.39 -2.40 -17.54
CA ASP A 75 12.87 -3.72 -17.93
C ASP A 75 13.39 -4.85 -17.01
N ASN A 76 14.63 -4.70 -16.52
CA ASN A 76 15.26 -5.63 -15.58
C ASN A 76 14.50 -5.76 -14.25
N TRP A 77 13.85 -4.69 -13.77
CA TRP A 77 13.19 -4.66 -12.48
C TRP A 77 11.89 -5.46 -12.51
N ARG A 78 11.04 -5.25 -13.52
CA ARG A 78 9.80 -6.04 -13.68
C ARG A 78 10.11 -7.51 -13.91
N ALA A 79 11.14 -7.80 -14.72
CA ALA A 79 11.60 -9.15 -14.96
C ALA A 79 12.09 -9.83 -13.67
N ALA A 80 12.86 -9.12 -12.83
CA ALA A 80 13.35 -9.65 -11.55
C ALA A 80 12.21 -9.93 -10.56
N VAL A 81 11.25 -9.00 -10.42
CA VAL A 81 10.07 -9.21 -9.57
C VAL A 81 9.27 -10.43 -10.05
N ALA A 82 9.03 -10.55 -11.36
CA ALA A 82 8.35 -11.70 -11.93
C ALA A 82 9.12 -13.01 -11.72
N GLN A 83 10.44 -13.00 -11.87
CA GLN A 83 11.29 -14.17 -11.65
C GLN A 83 11.26 -14.67 -10.20
N ILE A 84 11.28 -13.75 -9.23
CA ILE A 84 11.30 -14.10 -7.80
C ILE A 84 9.93 -14.61 -7.35
N TRP A 85 8.88 -13.86 -7.65
CA TRP A 85 7.55 -14.11 -7.10
C TRP A 85 6.71 -15.03 -7.98
N ASP A 86 6.87 -14.96 -9.31
CA ASP A 86 6.07 -15.72 -10.29
C ASP A 86 4.56 -15.59 -10.04
N GLY A 87 4.12 -14.35 -9.77
CA GLY A 87 2.74 -14.04 -9.42
C GLY A 87 2.27 -14.57 -8.05
N ARG A 88 3.12 -15.27 -7.29
CA ARG A 88 2.79 -15.73 -5.95
C ARG A 88 2.91 -14.57 -4.96
N PRO A 89 2.03 -14.49 -3.94
CA PRO A 89 2.21 -13.54 -2.86
C PRO A 89 3.45 -13.91 -2.04
N SER A 90 3.94 -12.95 -1.26
CA SER A 90 4.96 -13.23 -0.26
C SER A 90 4.48 -14.24 0.77
N THR A 91 5.40 -15.10 1.23
CA THR A 91 5.17 -16.06 2.31
C THR A 91 4.78 -15.39 3.62
N GLU A 92 5.09 -14.10 3.78
CA GLU A 92 4.76 -13.31 4.95
C GLU A 92 3.34 -12.70 4.90
N LEU A 93 2.67 -12.73 3.74
CA LEU A 93 1.34 -12.14 3.58
C LEU A 93 0.32 -12.74 4.58
N PRO A 94 0.20 -14.07 4.75
CA PRO A 94 -0.75 -14.64 5.72
C PRO A 94 -0.47 -14.23 7.17
N ALA A 95 0.81 -14.11 7.54
CA ALA A 95 1.20 -13.66 8.87
C ALA A 95 0.82 -12.19 9.09
N LEU A 96 1.03 -11.34 8.08
CA LEU A 96 0.63 -9.94 8.09
C LEU A 96 -0.89 -9.76 8.18
N GLU A 97 -1.66 -10.53 7.39
CA GLU A 97 -3.13 -10.53 7.43
C GLU A 97 -3.66 -10.97 8.81
N LYS A 98 -3.06 -12.01 9.40
CA LYS A 98 -3.41 -12.46 10.74
C LYS A 98 -3.13 -11.38 11.78
N ALA A 99 -1.96 -10.73 11.72
CA ALA A 99 -1.59 -9.66 12.63
C ALA A 99 -2.54 -8.45 12.51
N LEU A 100 -2.94 -8.12 11.28
CA LEU A 100 -3.93 -7.10 10.99
C LEU A 100 -5.29 -7.43 11.62
N ALA A 101 -5.78 -8.66 11.42
CA ALA A 101 -7.06 -9.10 11.99
C ALA A 101 -7.05 -9.11 13.52
N GLN A 102 -5.95 -9.54 14.15
CA GLN A 102 -5.81 -9.50 15.61
C GLN A 102 -5.83 -8.08 16.17
N GLU A 103 -5.19 -7.13 15.49
CA GLU A 103 -5.19 -5.73 15.92
C GLU A 103 -6.58 -5.09 15.88
N VAL A 104 -7.42 -5.51 14.92
CA VAL A 104 -8.84 -5.12 14.88
C VAL A 104 -9.58 -5.68 16.09
N SER A 105 -9.43 -6.97 16.39
CA SER A 105 -10.15 -7.62 17.49
C SER A 105 -9.78 -7.12 18.89
N VAL A 106 -8.55 -6.66 19.11
CA VAL A 106 -8.10 -6.14 20.43
C VAL A 106 -8.68 -4.76 20.75
N ARG A 107 -9.24 -4.05 19.76
CA ARG A 107 -9.66 -2.66 19.91
C ARG A 107 -11.17 -2.44 19.65
N LEU A 108 -11.93 -3.52 19.50
CA LEU A 108 -13.40 -3.55 19.61
C LEU A 108 -13.76 -3.89 21.06
#